data_AF-A0A5C1A3Q8-F1
#
_entry.id   AF-A0A5C1A3Q8-F1
#
_cell.length_a   1.000
_cell.length_b   1.000
_cell.length_c   1.000
_cell.angle_alpha   90.00
_cell.angle_beta   90.00
_cell.angle_gamma   90.00
#
_symmetry.space_group_name_H-M   'P 1'
#
loop_
_entity.id
_entity.type
_entity.pdbx_description
1 polymer ?
#
loop_
_entity_poly.entity_id
_entity_poly.type
_entity_poly.pdbx_seq_one_letter_code
_entity_poly.pdbx_strand_id
1 'polypeptide(L)'
;MSANSRRIPSAAKMITKTDVDKRAYLPSPEQQNILRLAGIEPLEGGDQHAPGYEGRWTSGGPSGRYSMPVRFSYYDALRNPDRIPEPRMGRDIIDRLEVGKYLYMGWDGHHVLFSMHDSA
;
A
#
# COMPACT_ATOMS: atom_id res chain seq x y z
N MET A 1 -22.73 26.39 -6.47
CA MET A 1 -22.69 25.07 -5.79
C MET A 1 -21.24 24.60 -5.82
N SER A 2 -20.51 24.76 -4.71
CA SER A 2 -19.11 24.32 -4.64
C SER A 2 -19.13 22.80 -4.51
N ALA A 3 -18.51 22.09 -5.46
CA ALA A 3 -18.31 20.66 -5.34
C ALA A 3 -17.46 20.42 -4.10
N ASN A 4 -18.09 19.92 -3.04
CA ASN A 4 -17.39 19.43 -1.85
C ASN A 4 -16.60 18.20 -2.30
N SER A 5 -15.41 18.43 -2.88
CA SER A 5 -14.47 17.37 -3.20
C SER A 5 -14.05 16.75 -1.89
N ARG A 6 -14.70 15.63 -1.55
CA ARG A 6 -14.36 14.85 -0.36
C ARG A 6 -12.90 14.47 -0.51
N ARG A 7 -12.04 15.06 0.34
CA ARG A 7 -10.60 14.80 0.29
C ARG A 7 -10.39 13.32 0.63
N ILE A 8 -9.84 12.55 -0.30
CA ILE A 8 -9.50 11.14 -0.09
C ILE A 8 -8.34 11.10 0.92
N PRO A 9 -8.50 10.44 2.09
CA PRO A 9 -7.38 10.16 2.97
C PRO A 9 -6.28 9.45 2.17
N SER A 10 -5.07 9.98 2.23
CA SER A 10 -3.95 9.46 1.46
C SER A 10 -2.61 9.74 2.13
N ALA A 11 -1.62 8.92 1.81
CA ALA A 11 -0.26 9.00 2.31
C ALA A 11 0.73 8.49 1.27
N ALA A 12 1.93 9.09 1.25
CA ALA A 12 3.01 8.72 0.35
C ALA A 12 4.24 8.25 1.13
N LYS A 13 4.94 7.26 0.59
CA LYS A 13 6.24 6.82 1.08
C LYS A 13 7.20 6.67 -0.10
N MET A 14 8.42 7.18 0.07
CA MET A 14 9.49 6.95 -0.89
C MET A 14 9.91 5.48 -0.87
N ILE A 15 10.00 4.88 -2.06
CA ILE A 15 10.43 3.51 -2.25
C ILE A 15 11.95 3.43 -2.10
N THR A 16 12.38 2.63 -1.15
CA THR A 16 13.80 2.39 -0.89
C THR A 16 14.28 1.15 -1.65
N LYS A 17 15.60 1.04 -1.82
CA LYS A 17 16.22 -0.17 -2.36
C LYS A 17 15.84 -1.43 -1.55
N THR A 18 15.72 -1.30 -0.23
CA THR A 18 15.33 -2.40 0.66
C THR A 18 13.94 -2.94 0.35
N ASP A 19 12.98 -2.07 0.01
CA ASP A 19 11.61 -2.49 -0.31
C ASP A 19 11.56 -3.40 -1.54
N VAL A 20 12.35 -3.06 -2.56
CA VAL A 20 12.44 -3.80 -3.84
C VAL A 20 13.30 -5.05 -3.70
N ASP A 21 14.53 -4.93 -3.18
CA ASP A 21 15.51 -6.02 -3.10
C ASP A 21 15.00 -7.18 -2.22
N LYS A 22 14.35 -6.86 -1.09
CA LYS A 22 13.80 -7.88 -0.19
C LYS A 22 12.44 -8.40 -0.65
N ARG A 23 11.91 -7.88 -1.76
CA ARG A 23 10.55 -8.10 -2.24
C ARG A 23 9.53 -8.01 -1.11
N ALA A 24 9.66 -6.98 -0.28
CA ALA A 24 8.81 -6.81 0.89
C ALA A 24 8.69 -5.32 1.22
N TYR A 25 7.55 -4.74 0.87
CA TYR A 25 7.27 -3.33 1.12
C TYR A 25 6.73 -3.14 2.54
N LEU A 26 7.36 -2.27 3.33
CA LEU A 26 6.89 -1.89 4.67
C LEU A 26 6.12 -0.56 4.58
N PRO A 27 4.78 -0.53 4.67
CA PRO A 27 4.03 0.72 4.62
C PRO A 27 4.44 1.68 5.75
N SER A 28 4.47 2.98 5.48
CA SER A 28 4.73 3.99 6.53
C SER A 28 3.57 4.01 7.55
N PRO A 29 3.77 4.55 8.77
CA PRO A 29 2.69 4.66 9.77
C PRO A 29 1.41 5.32 9.21
N GLU A 30 1.55 6.33 8.36
CA GLU A 30 0.43 7.01 7.71
C GLU A 30 -0.28 6.11 6.70
N GLN A 31 0.46 5.31 5.92
CA GLN A 31 -0.13 4.34 5.00
C GLN A 31 -0.79 3.16 5.72
N GLN A 32 -0.22 2.72 6.84
CA GLN A 32 -0.87 1.74 7.72
C GLN A 32 -2.21 2.28 8.22
N ASN A 33 -2.29 3.58 8.52
CA ASN A 33 -3.57 4.21 8.88
C ASN A 33 -4.57 4.22 7.70
N ILE A 34 -4.12 4.37 6.46
CA ILE A 34 -4.99 4.23 5.27
C ILE A 34 -5.57 2.81 5.17
N LEU A 35 -4.74 1.78 5.35
CA LEU A 35 -5.20 0.39 5.37
C LEU A 35 -6.22 0.15 6.49
N ARG A 36 -5.97 0.68 7.68
CA ARG A 36 -6.92 0.61 8.80
C ARG A 36 -8.26 1.27 8.50
N LEU A 37 -8.27 2.44 7.83
CA LEU A 37 -9.51 3.10 7.40
C LEU A 37 -10.30 2.25 6.39
N ALA A 38 -9.62 1.40 5.62
CA ALA A 38 -10.22 0.42 4.73
C ALA A 38 -10.66 -0.88 5.44
N GLY A 39 -10.48 -0.99 6.77
CA GLY A 39 -10.77 -2.19 7.53
C GLY A 39 -9.73 -3.31 7.34
N ILE A 40 -8.53 -2.97 6.89
CA ILE A 40 -7.44 -3.91 6.60
C ILE A 40 -6.36 -3.76 7.69
N GLU A 41 -6.24 -4.77 8.53
CA GLU A 41 -5.20 -4.88 9.56
C GLU A 41 -4.17 -5.94 9.12
N PRO A 42 -2.90 -5.84 9.58
CA PRO A 42 -1.91 -6.85 9.25
C PRO A 42 -2.30 -8.17 9.93
N LEU A 43 -2.27 -9.26 9.17
CA LEU A 43 -2.56 -10.57 9.72
C LEU A 43 -1.27 -11.22 10.22
N GLU A 44 -1.34 -11.92 11.35
CA GLU A 44 -0.23 -12.73 11.86
C GLU A 44 0.16 -13.77 10.80
N GLY A 45 1.32 -13.57 10.17
CA GLY A 45 1.71 -14.28 8.96
C GLY A 45 3.16 -14.72 8.98
N GLY A 46 3.42 -15.82 9.69
CA GLY A 46 4.54 -16.70 9.36
C GLY A 46 4.20 -17.49 8.10
N ASP A 47 5.01 -17.33 7.05
CA ASP A 47 4.97 -18.03 5.77
C ASP A 47 3.62 -18.16 5.01
N GLN A 48 3.53 -17.37 3.92
CA GLN A 48 2.96 -17.73 2.61
C GLN A 48 1.43 -17.72 2.36
N HIS A 49 0.56 -17.44 3.33
CA HIS A 49 -0.90 -17.48 3.09
C HIS A 49 -1.72 -16.27 3.55
N ALA A 50 -1.11 -15.08 3.61
CA ALA A 50 -1.89 -13.86 3.83
C ALA A 50 -2.98 -13.71 2.74
N PRO A 51 -4.26 -13.51 3.12
CA PRO A 51 -5.35 -13.34 2.17
C PRO A 51 -5.07 -12.18 1.22
N GLY A 52 -5.47 -12.36 -0.04
CA GLY A 52 -5.39 -11.32 -1.06
C GLY A 52 -6.53 -10.33 -0.91
N TYR A 53 -6.19 -9.07 -0.70
CA TYR A 53 -7.08 -7.93 -0.83
C TYR A 53 -7.09 -7.42 -2.27
N GLU A 54 -8.20 -6.83 -2.69
CA GLU A 54 -8.31 -6.16 -3.97
C GLU A 54 -8.19 -4.64 -3.78
N GLY A 55 -7.31 -4.03 -4.57
CA GLY A 55 -7.15 -2.59 -4.66
C GLY A 55 -7.17 -2.13 -6.12
N ARG A 56 -6.88 -0.84 -6.31
CA ARG A 56 -6.86 -0.21 -7.63
C ARG A 56 -5.54 0.51 -7.84
N TRP A 57 -4.83 0.13 -8.89
CA TRP A 57 -3.67 0.89 -9.35
C TRP A 57 -4.11 1.97 -10.33
N THR A 58 -3.83 3.22 -10.02
CA THR A 58 -4.22 4.38 -10.84
C THR A 58 -3.01 5.00 -11.53
N SER A 59 -3.17 5.33 -12.81
CA SER A 59 -2.20 6.17 -13.53
C SER A 59 -2.57 7.63 -13.34
N GLY A 60 -1.66 8.45 -12.79
CA GLY A 60 -1.87 9.90 -12.61
C GLY A 60 -2.48 10.32 -11.27
N GLY A 61 -2.36 9.50 -10.22
CA GLY A 61 -2.76 9.86 -8.85
C GLY A 61 -4.18 9.41 -8.44
N PRO A 62 -4.66 9.87 -7.27
CA PRO A 62 -5.93 9.42 -6.68
C PRO A 62 -7.17 9.74 -7.52
N SER A 63 -7.06 10.64 -8.50
CA SER A 63 -8.11 11.03 -9.45
C SER A 63 -7.99 10.37 -10.83
N GLY A 64 -7.05 9.44 -11.00
CA GLY A 64 -6.64 8.90 -12.30
C GLY A 64 -7.82 8.36 -13.13
N ARG A 65 -7.86 8.76 -14.41
CA ARG A 65 -8.86 8.33 -15.42
C ARG A 65 -8.87 6.82 -15.70
N TYR A 66 -7.80 6.12 -15.34
CA TYR A 66 -7.65 4.68 -15.53
C TYR A 66 -7.23 4.03 -14.22
N SER A 67 -7.99 3.03 -13.80
CA SER A 67 -7.67 2.19 -12.67
C SER A 67 -7.72 0.72 -13.10
N MET A 68 -6.68 -0.04 -12.75
CA MET A 68 -6.67 -1.49 -12.93
C MET A 68 -6.77 -2.18 -11.57
N PRO A 69 -7.52 -3.29 -11.46
CA PRO A 69 -7.51 -4.07 -10.24
C PRO A 69 -6.10 -4.60 -9.98
N VAL A 70 -5.69 -4.59 -8.72
CA VAL A 70 -4.45 -5.18 -8.24
C VAL A 70 -4.76 -6.00 -7.00
N ARG A 71 -4.12 -7.17 -6.87
CA ARG A 71 -4.21 -7.95 -5.64
C ARG A 71 -3.02 -7.64 -4.76
N PHE A 72 -3.22 -7.60 -3.45
CA PHE A 72 -2.13 -7.42 -2.52
C PHE A 72 -2.39 -8.20 -1.24
N SER A 73 -1.33 -8.55 -0.54
CA SER A 73 -1.41 -9.12 0.80
C SER A 73 -0.89 -8.10 1.81
N TYR A 74 -1.33 -8.21 3.07
CA TYR A 74 -0.83 -7.39 4.17
C TYR A 74 -0.70 -8.26 5.42
N TYR A 75 0.52 -8.40 5.95
CA TYR A 75 0.84 -9.39 6.98
C TYR A 75 2.01 -8.96 7.87
N ASP A 76 2.00 -9.42 9.11
CA ASP A 76 3.06 -9.22 10.07
C ASP A 76 4.20 -10.23 9.84
N ALA A 77 5.31 -9.74 9.31
CA ALA A 77 6.47 -10.56 9.00
C ALA A 77 7.30 -10.86 10.26
N LEU A 78 7.06 -12.02 10.86
CA LEU A 78 7.84 -12.55 11.98
C LEU A 78 9.15 -13.18 11.47
N ARG A 79 10.25 -12.42 11.47
CA ARG A 79 11.59 -12.94 11.10
C ARG A 79 12.40 -13.48 12.28
N ASN A 80 12.03 -13.11 13.50
CA ASN A 80 12.65 -13.54 14.74
C ASN A 80 11.59 -13.40 15.86
N PRO A 81 11.36 -14.42 16.70
CA PRO A 81 10.43 -14.34 17.83
C PRO A 81 10.76 -13.19 18.81
N ASP A 82 12.00 -12.72 18.86
CA ASP A 82 12.45 -11.62 19.74
C ASP A 82 12.30 -10.22 19.12
N ARG A 83 11.75 -10.11 17.89
CA ARG A 83 11.56 -8.84 17.20
C ARG A 83 10.10 -8.49 17.06
N ILE A 84 9.81 -7.19 17.17
CA ILE A 84 8.48 -6.65 16.87
C ILE A 84 8.15 -7.01 15.41
N PRO A 85 6.98 -7.63 15.15
CA PRO A 85 6.56 -7.92 13.79
C PRO A 85 6.50 -6.65 12.95
N GLU A 86 6.95 -6.73 11.71
CA GLU A 86 6.89 -5.62 10.77
C GLU A 86 5.76 -5.88 9.77
N PRO A 87 4.76 -4.99 9.66
CA PRO A 87 3.65 -5.19 8.75
C PRO A 87 4.10 -4.93 7.31
N ARG A 88 3.94 -5.91 6.43
CA ARG A 88 4.46 -5.84 5.06
C ARG A 88 3.38 -6.14 4.05
N MET A 89 3.51 -5.48 2.90
CA MET A 89 2.70 -5.79 1.73
C MET A 89 3.46 -6.71 0.79
N GLY A 90 2.75 -7.69 0.25
CA GLY A 90 3.26 -8.72 -0.67
C GLY A 90 2.44 -8.82 -1.95
N ARG A 91 3.09 -9.33 -3.02
CA ARG A 91 2.62 -9.60 -4.41
C ARG A 91 1.84 -8.48 -5.13
N ASP A 92 2.01 -8.44 -6.45
CA ASP A 92 1.56 -7.49 -7.48
C ASP A 92 1.84 -5.99 -7.30
N ILE A 93 1.85 -5.45 -6.07
CA ILE A 93 2.27 -4.07 -5.78
C ILE A 93 3.78 -3.94 -5.90
N ILE A 94 4.52 -4.90 -5.32
CA ILE A 94 5.99 -4.87 -5.25
C ILE A 94 6.63 -4.83 -6.64
N ASP A 95 6.09 -5.62 -7.57
CA ASP A 95 6.61 -5.71 -8.94
C ASP A 95 6.39 -4.42 -9.74
N ARG A 96 5.67 -3.44 -9.18
CA ARG A 96 5.40 -2.12 -9.76
C ARG A 96 6.15 -0.99 -9.04
N LEU A 97 6.91 -1.30 -7.99
CA LEU A 97 7.65 -0.31 -7.23
C LEU A 97 8.95 0.04 -7.92
N GLU A 98 9.28 1.33 -7.92
CA GLU A 98 10.52 1.86 -8.49
C GLU A 98 11.26 2.63 -7.41
N VAL A 99 12.54 2.28 -7.19
CA VAL A 99 13.40 2.93 -6.19
C VAL A 99 13.50 4.44 -6.49
N GLY A 100 13.39 5.26 -5.44
CA GLY A 100 13.48 6.72 -5.53
C GLY A 100 12.17 7.42 -5.88
N LYS A 101 11.14 6.69 -6.32
CA LYS A 101 9.79 7.23 -6.50
C LYS A 101 8.95 7.07 -5.24
N TYR A 102 7.79 7.70 -5.21
CA TYR A 102 6.84 7.64 -4.11
C TYR A 102 5.65 6.75 -4.46
N LEU A 103 5.37 5.76 -3.60
CA LEU A 103 4.09 5.06 -3.63
C LEU A 103 3.09 5.84 -2.80
N TYR A 104 2.04 6.31 -3.46
CA TYR A 104 0.86 6.89 -2.84
C TYR A 104 -0.17 5.81 -2.60
N MET A 105 -0.74 5.83 -1.40
CA MET A 105 -1.84 5.00 -0.98
C MET A 105 -3.01 5.90 -0.59
N GLY A 106 -4.22 5.56 -1.01
CA GLY A 106 -5.43 6.28 -0.64
C GLY A 106 -6.62 5.35 -0.39
N TRP A 107 -7.66 5.89 0.24
CA TRP A 107 -8.92 5.17 0.47
C TRP A 107 -10.11 6.00 0.01
N ASP A 108 -10.80 5.55 -1.04
CA ASP A 108 -11.94 6.27 -1.64
C ASP A 108 -13.30 5.94 -1.00
N GLY A 109 -13.32 5.05 0.00
CA GLY A 109 -14.53 4.51 0.62
C GLY A 109 -14.94 3.13 0.10
N HIS A 110 -14.29 2.64 -0.96
CA HIS A 110 -14.56 1.34 -1.58
C HIS A 110 -13.30 0.53 -1.88
N HIS A 111 -12.21 1.18 -2.31
CA HIS A 111 -10.95 0.54 -2.70
C HIS A 111 -9.74 1.26 -2.11
N VAL A 112 -8.71 0.48 -1.78
CA VAL A 112 -7.37 1.03 -1.59
C VAL A 112 -6.81 1.40 -2.96
N LEU A 113 -6.43 2.67 -3.11
CA LEU A 113 -5.84 3.22 -4.32
C LEU A 113 -4.32 3.23 -4.21
N PHE A 114 -3.63 2.85 -5.29
CA PHE A 114 -2.18 2.88 -5.40
C PHE A 114 -1.76 3.69 -6.62
N SER A 115 -0.75 4.55 -6.47
CA SER A 115 -0.12 5.22 -7.62
C SER A 115 1.33 5.55 -7.34
N MET A 116 2.15 5.56 -8.39
CA MET A 116 3.57 5.92 -8.32
C MET A 116 3.78 7.33 -8.86
N HIS A 117 4.60 8.12 -8.17
CA HIS A 117 4.92 9.51 -8.54
C HIS A 117 6.39 9.81 -8.28
N ASP A 118 6.92 10.80 -9.00
CA ASP A 118 8.31 11.24 -8.81
C ASP A 118 8.48 12.16 -7.58
N SER A 119 7.38 12.67 -7.02
CA SER A 119 7.35 13.54 -5.83
C SER A 119 6.21 13.18 -4.87
N ALA A 120 6.38 13.53 -3.58
CA ALA A 120 5.40 13.35 -2.50
C ALA A 120 4.23 14.35 -2.52
#